data_AF-A0A949Q9H8-F1
#
_entry.id   AF-A0A949Q9H8-F1
#
_cell.length_a   1.000
_cell.length_b   1.000
_cell.length_c   1.000
_cell.angle_alpha   90.00
_cell.angle_beta   90.00
_cell.angle_gamma   90.00
#
_symmetry.space_group_name_H-M   'P 1'
#
loop_
_entity.id
_entity.type
_entity.pdbx_description
1 polymer ?
#
loop_
_entity_poly.entity_id
_entity_poly.type
_entity_poly.pdbx_seq_one_letter_code
_entity_poly.pdbx_strand_id
1 'polypeptide(L)'
;MQKKAHWEQVYSTKKTDAVSWFQAHAELSMRLIHDTGVPLTASIIDVGGGASTLVDDLLHNGYSRISVLDLSAAALAAARPRLAASASA
;
A
#
# COMPACT_ATOMS: atom_id res chain seq x y z
N MET A 1 -8.64 6.20 23.35
CA MET A 1 -7.61 5.31 22.77
C MET A 1 -6.71 6.11 21.86
N GLN A 2 -5.38 6.00 22.01
CA GLN A 2 -4.45 6.63 21.08
C GLN A 2 -4.51 5.87 19.74
N LYS A 3 -5.09 6.49 18.69
CA LYS A 3 -5.35 5.86 17.38
C LYS A 3 -4.11 5.17 16.78
N LYS A 4 -2.92 5.74 17.03
CA LYS A 4 -1.63 5.16 16.61
C LYS A 4 -1.36 3.79 17.26
N ALA A 5 -1.49 3.70 18.59
CA ALA A 5 -1.21 2.47 19.32
C ALA A 5 -2.13 1.31 18.90
N HIS A 6 -3.38 1.61 18.54
CA HIS A 6 -4.30 0.61 18.02
C HIS A 6 -3.81 -0.01 16.70
N TRP A 7 -3.46 0.83 15.72
CA TRP A 7 -2.99 0.34 14.41
C TRP A 7 -1.61 -0.32 14.49
N GLU A 8 -0.73 0.18 15.36
CA GLU A 8 0.54 -0.49 15.64
C GLU A 8 0.31 -1.91 16.19
N GLN A 9 -0.61 -2.06 17.15
CA GLN A 9 -0.95 -3.37 17.72
C GLN A 9 -1.55 -4.32 16.69
N VAL A 10 -2.49 -3.85 15.86
CA VAL A 10 -3.13 -4.68 14.82
C VAL A 10 -2.08 -5.24 13.86
N TYR A 11 -1.21 -4.39 13.32
CA TYR A 11 -0.20 -4.82 12.34
C TYR A 11 1.01 -5.53 12.97
N SER A 12 1.21 -5.43 14.28
CA SER A 12 2.22 -6.22 15.00
C SER A 12 1.74 -7.63 15.37
N THR A 13 0.42 -7.86 15.45
CA THR A 13 -0.14 -9.12 15.97
C THR A 13 -0.91 -9.94 14.95
N LYS A 14 -1.33 -9.35 13.83
CA LYS A 14 -2.06 -10.04 12.77
C LYS A 14 -1.22 -10.09 11.50
N LYS A 15 -1.34 -11.19 10.76
CA LYS A 15 -0.87 -11.24 9.38
C LYS A 15 -1.70 -10.28 8.52
N THR A 16 -1.08 -9.70 7.51
CA THR A 16 -1.70 -8.72 6.62
C THR A 16 -2.86 -9.30 5.82
N ASP A 17 -2.84 -10.61 5.56
CA ASP A 17 -3.90 -11.37 4.87
C ASP A 17 -5.02 -11.88 5.81
N ALA A 18 -4.88 -11.68 7.12
CA ALA A 18 -5.80 -12.18 8.14
C ALA A 18 -6.75 -11.10 8.71
N VAL A 19 -6.80 -9.91 8.08
CA VAL A 19 -7.72 -8.83 8.42
C VAL A 19 -8.87 -8.78 7.42
N SER A 20 -10.06 -8.36 7.86
CA SER A 20 -11.27 -8.39 7.02
C SER A 20 -11.25 -7.40 5.85
N TRP A 21 -10.32 -6.46 5.84
CA TRP A 21 -10.12 -5.47 4.78
C TRP A 21 -8.93 -5.82 3.88
N PHE A 22 -8.40 -7.04 3.97
CA PHE A 22 -7.37 -7.51 3.05
C PHE A 22 -7.97 -7.78 1.68
N GLN A 23 -7.22 -7.39 0.65
CA GLN A 23 -7.44 -7.80 -0.73
C GLN A 23 -6.09 -8.12 -1.36
N ALA A 24 -6.00 -9.21 -2.13
CA ALA A 24 -4.76 -9.58 -2.80
C ALA A 24 -4.38 -8.60 -3.92
N HIS A 25 -5.38 -8.08 -4.63
CA HIS A 25 -5.23 -7.05 -5.66
C HIS A 25 -6.31 -5.97 -5.48
N ALA A 26 -5.93 -4.71 -5.69
CA ALA A 26 -6.77 -3.53 -5.57
C ALA A 26 -7.47 -3.19 -6.90
N GLU A 27 -8.13 -4.17 -7.53
CA GLU A 27 -8.64 -4.08 -8.91
C GLU A 27 -9.53 -2.84 -9.17
N LEU A 28 -10.46 -2.54 -8.25
CA LEU A 28 -11.32 -1.36 -8.40
C LEU A 28 -10.52 -0.06 -8.34
N SER A 29 -9.61 0.06 -7.36
CA SER A 29 -8.74 1.23 -7.22
C SER A 29 -7.85 1.40 -8.46
N MET A 30 -7.27 0.32 -8.98
CA MET A 30 -6.46 0.35 -10.19
C MET A 30 -7.25 0.80 -11.41
N ARG A 31 -8.48 0.31 -11.61
CA ARG A 31 -9.37 0.80 -12.68
C ARG A 31 -9.66 2.29 -12.54
N LEU A 32 -10.05 2.72 -11.33
CA LEU A 32 -10.35 4.14 -11.08
C LEU A 32 -9.14 5.04 -11.33
N ILE A 33 -7.94 4.61 -10.95
CA ILE A 33 -6.70 5.35 -11.20
C ILE A 33 -6.38 5.38 -12.70
N HIS A 34 -6.56 4.26 -13.41
CA HIS A 34 -6.37 4.21 -14.86
C HIS A 34 -7.30 5.17 -15.60
N ASP A 35 -8.58 5.21 -15.21
CA ASP A 35 -9.61 6.07 -15.80
C ASP A 35 -9.32 7.57 -15.61
N THR A 36 -8.45 7.95 -14.66
CA THR A 36 -8.00 9.34 -14.54
C THR A 36 -7.10 9.79 -15.69
N GLY A 37 -6.49 8.85 -16.44
CA GLY A 37 -5.57 9.14 -17.54
C GLY A 37 -4.25 9.78 -17.11
N VAL A 38 -3.91 9.77 -15.82
CA VAL A 38 -2.62 10.31 -15.34
C VAL A 38 -1.46 9.48 -15.91
N PRO A 39 -0.35 10.13 -16.30
CA PRO A 39 0.81 9.41 -16.82
C PRO A 39 1.42 8.49 -15.75
N LEU A 40 2.13 7.45 -16.18
CA LEU A 40 2.86 6.53 -15.28
C LEU A 40 3.97 7.23 -14.46
N THR A 41 4.37 8.42 -14.88
CA THR A 41 5.30 9.30 -14.19
C THR A 41 4.61 10.30 -13.24
N ALA A 42 3.29 10.21 -13.07
CA ALA A 42 2.57 11.03 -12.11
C ALA A 42 3.04 10.72 -10.69
N SER A 43 3.10 11.74 -9.84
CA SER A 43 3.42 11.55 -8.42
C SER A 43 2.13 11.17 -7.69
N ILE A 44 2.10 9.97 -7.10
CA ILE A 44 0.96 9.40 -6.39
C ILE A 44 1.30 9.25 -4.91
N ILE A 45 0.37 9.62 -4.03
CA ILE A 45 0.46 9.34 -2.60
C ILE A 45 -0.70 8.45 -2.15
N ASP A 46 -0.37 7.32 -1.55
CA ASP A 46 -1.34 6.43 -0.89
C ASP A 46 -1.38 6.74 0.61
N VAL A 47 -2.46 7.37 1.05
CA VAL A 47 -2.64 7.84 2.44
C VAL A 47 -3.43 6.81 3.23
N GLY A 48 -2.83 6.30 4.29
CA GLY A 48 -3.33 5.11 5.01
C GLY A 48 -3.03 3.80 4.26
N GLY A 49 -2.05 3.82 3.35
CA GLY A 49 -1.73 2.67 2.52
C GLY A 49 -1.14 1.50 3.29
N GLY A 50 -0.47 1.76 4.42
CA GLY A 50 -0.01 0.74 5.38
C GLY A 50 0.52 -0.53 4.75
N ALA A 51 -0.19 -1.64 4.98
CA ALA A 51 0.12 -2.96 4.43
C ALA A 51 -0.73 -3.36 3.21
N SER A 52 -1.40 -2.40 2.56
CA SER A 52 -2.19 -2.57 1.35
C SER A 52 -1.37 -3.16 0.20
N THR A 53 -2.07 -3.74 -0.78
CA THR A 53 -1.52 -4.26 -2.03
C THR A 53 -1.61 -3.26 -3.18
N LEU A 54 -2.24 -2.10 -2.98
CA LEU A 54 -2.38 -1.06 -4.02
C LEU A 54 -1.02 -0.57 -4.52
N VAL A 55 -0.06 -0.32 -3.63
CA VAL A 55 1.28 0.13 -4.02
C VAL A 55 2.00 -0.92 -4.87
N ASP A 56 1.80 -2.21 -4.61
CA ASP A 56 2.31 -3.30 -5.42
C ASP A 56 1.69 -3.26 -6.81
N ASP A 57 0.37 -3.18 -6.91
CA ASP A 57 -0.31 -3.15 -8.20
C ASP A 57 0.09 -1.92 -9.01
N LEU A 58 0.25 -0.75 -8.37
CA LEU A 58 0.74 0.47 -9.01
C LEU A 58 2.16 0.27 -9.59
N LEU A 59 3.09 -0.29 -8.80
CA LEU A 59 4.45 -0.59 -9.27
C LEU A 59 4.45 -1.59 -10.42
N HIS A 60 3.68 -2.68 -10.30
CA HIS A 60 3.56 -3.70 -11.36
C HIS A 60 2.96 -3.13 -12.65
N ASN A 61 2.10 -2.10 -12.58
CA ASN A 61 1.53 -1.41 -13.73
C ASN A 61 2.42 -0.26 -14.25
N GLY A 62 3.64 -0.10 -13.73
CA GLY A 62 4.64 0.83 -14.24
C GLY A 62 4.59 2.24 -13.66
N TYR A 63 3.77 2.50 -12.64
CA TYR A 63 3.83 3.76 -11.91
C TYR A 63 5.13 3.83 -11.11
N SER A 64 5.86 4.94 -11.26
CA SER A 64 7.25 5.03 -10.77
C SER A 64 7.44 5.98 -9.58
N ARG A 65 6.49 6.90 -9.35
CA ARG A 65 6.62 7.96 -8.34
C ARG A 65 5.56 7.84 -7.26
N ILE A 66 5.67 6.78 -6.46
CA ILE A 66 4.67 6.43 -5.44
C ILE A 66 5.24 6.72 -4.05
N SER A 67 4.46 7.39 -3.21
CA SER A 67 4.72 7.54 -1.78
C SER A 67 3.61 6.89 -0.98
N VAL A 68 3.96 6.16 0.09
CA VAL A 68 2.98 5.57 1.00
C VAL A 68 3.12 6.24 2.36
N LEU A 69 2.01 6.75 2.89
CA LEU A 69 1.92 7.36 4.21
C LEU A 69 1.02 6.51 5.09
N ASP A 70 1.51 6.12 6.27
CA ASP A 70 0.68 5.44 7.27
C ASP A 70 1.03 5.92 8.68
N LEU A 71 0.07 5.79 9.59
CA LEU A 71 0.24 6.09 11.01
C LEU A 71 1.03 5.01 11.76
N SER A 72 0.95 3.76 11.28
CA SER A 72 1.55 2.57 11.86
C SER A 72 2.88 2.24 11.19
N ALA A 73 3.95 2.18 11.98
CA ALA A 73 5.25 1.79 11.48
C ALA A 73 5.28 0.30 11.15
N ALA A 74 4.61 -0.53 11.97
CA ALA A 74 4.42 -1.96 11.69
C ALA A 74 3.73 -2.21 10.35
N ALA A 75 2.72 -1.41 9.98
CA ALA A 75 2.03 -1.57 8.69
C ALA A 75 2.99 -1.37 7.51
N LEU A 76 3.77 -0.28 7.55
CA LEU A 76 4.77 0.01 6.53
C LEU A 76 5.86 -1.06 6.49
N ALA A 77 6.30 -1.53 7.66
CA ALA A 77 7.29 -2.61 7.76
C ALA A 77 6.79 -3.92 7.14
N ALA A 78 5.49 -4.24 7.28
CA ALA A 78 4.89 -5.41 6.67
C ALA A 78 4.78 -5.33 5.13
N ALA A 79 4.67 -4.12 4.56
CA ALA A 79 4.67 -3.92 3.11
C ALA A 79 6.08 -4.00 2.49
N ARG A 80 7.12 -3.50 3.18
CA ARG A 80 8.49 -3.37 2.63
C ARG A 80 9.06 -4.63 1.96
N PRO A 81 8.94 -5.85 2.50
CA PRO A 81 9.49 -7.04 1.87
C PRO A 81 8.91 -7.30 0.47
N ARG A 82 7.61 -7.02 0.27
CA ARG A 82 6.94 -7.19 -1.03
C ARG A 82 7.45 -6.16 -2.04
N LEU A 83 7.64 -4.92 -1.60
CA LEU A 83 8.09 -3.81 -2.44
C LEU A 83 9.57 -3.87 -2.80
N ALA A 84 10.41 -4.45 -1.94
CA ALA A 84 11.84 -4.62 -2.21
C ALA A 84 12.11 -5.51 -3.42
N ALA A 85 11.21 -6.45 -3.75
CA ALA A 85 11.32 -7.28 -4.93
C ALA A 85 10.97 -6.54 -6.24
N SER A 86 10.13 -5.50 -6.15
CA SER A 86 9.71 -4.68 -7.29
C SER A 86 10.61 -3.46 -7.52
N ALA A 87 11.47 -3.12 -6.55
CA ALA A 87 12.47 -2.06 -6.67
C ALA A 87 13.76 -2.57 -7.32
N SER A 88 13.70 -2.96 -8.60
CA SER A 88 14.91 -3.09 -9.43
C SER A 88 15.31 -1.74 -10.01
N ALA A 89 16.62 -1.49 -10.01
CA ALA A 89 17.34 -0.22 -10.26
C ALA A 89 16.95 0.57 -11.53
#